data_AF-A0A3L6F1Q2-F1
#
_entry.id   AF-A0A3L6F1Q2-F1
#
_cell.length_a   1.000
_cell.length_b   1.000
_cell.length_c   1.000
_cell.angle_alpha   90.00
_cell.angle_beta   90.00
_cell.angle_gamma   90.00
#
_symmetry.space_group_name_H-M   'P 1'
#
loop_
_entity.id
_entity.type
_entity.pdbx_description
1 polymer ?
#
loop_
_entity_poly.entity_id
_entity_poly.type
_entity_poly.pdbx_seq_one_letter_code
_entity_poly.pdbx_strand_id
1 'polypeptide(L)'
;MDMVNMNYAAGILHTIFFHRTLSLVRPKDVDCDFLDITYVQCGLPELEKEVDEKIDQFSAWVEKHPNRRSQICLSFFDEKHRHPGWFVNKTERIYWEQWFINLQVMFPKRYSKSNSSKGLTNIQANAVEETSTRRAALEASINEVLFQIIKFANEKKDHIPAIPDRIFNHEIMIPR
;
A
#
# COMPACT_ATOMS: atom_id res chain seq x y z
N MET A 1 5.98 8.19 -18.69
CA MET A 1 5.07 7.81 -17.60
C MET A 1 5.93 7.08 -16.61
N ASP A 2 6.39 7.80 -15.60
CA ASP A 2 7.42 7.31 -14.69
C ASP A 2 6.88 6.11 -13.94
N MET A 3 7.61 5.01 -14.07
CA MET A 3 7.28 3.67 -13.58
C MET A 3 7.36 3.55 -12.05
N VAL A 4 7.41 4.68 -11.33
CA VAL A 4 7.85 4.78 -9.94
C VAL A 4 6.79 5.35 -9.01
N ASN A 5 5.66 5.85 -9.53
CA ASN A 5 4.65 6.40 -8.64
C ASN A 5 3.68 5.30 -8.14
N MET A 6 4.07 4.59 -7.09
CA MET A 6 3.22 3.61 -6.38
C MET A 6 2.28 4.28 -5.35
N ASN A 7 1.88 5.54 -5.56
CA ASN A 7 0.99 6.28 -4.66
C ASN A 7 -0.34 5.56 -4.36
N TYR A 8 -0.84 4.72 -5.26
CA TYR A 8 -2.02 3.89 -4.99
C TYR A 8 -1.79 2.86 -3.86
N ALA A 9 -0.54 2.40 -3.65
CA ALA A 9 -0.18 1.54 -2.53
C ALA A 9 -0.17 2.33 -1.21
N ALA A 10 0.23 3.60 -1.23
CA ALA A 10 0.07 4.50 -0.08
C ALA A 10 -1.42 4.67 0.28
N GLY A 11 -2.28 4.87 -0.72
CA GLY A 11 -3.73 4.97 -0.52
C GLY A 11 -4.35 3.73 0.13
N ILE A 12 -3.92 2.53 -0.26
CA ILE A 12 -4.34 1.27 0.38
C ILE A 12 -3.93 1.25 1.86
N LEU A 13 -2.66 1.55 2.17
CA LEU A 13 -2.16 1.55 3.55
C LEU A 13 -2.90 2.59 4.41
N HIS A 14 -3.05 3.81 3.92
CA HIS A 14 -3.77 4.87 4.62
C HIS A 14 -5.23 4.50 4.89
N THR A 15 -5.89 3.83 3.94
CA THR A 15 -7.25 3.35 4.13
C THR A 15 -7.32 2.31 5.27
N ILE A 16 -6.36 1.37 5.35
CA ILE A 16 -6.31 0.41 6.46
C ILE A 16 -6.06 1.14 7.79
N PHE A 17 -5.10 2.06 7.83
CA PHE A 17 -4.80 2.85 9.03
C PHE A 17 -5.99 3.67 9.49
N PHE A 18 -6.74 4.30 8.57
CA PHE A 18 -7.93 5.06 8.91
C PHE A 18 -8.99 4.19 9.61
N HIS A 19 -9.17 2.94 9.16
CA HIS A 19 -10.12 2.00 9.76
C HIS A 19 -9.61 1.30 11.03
N ARG A 20 -8.33 1.50 11.39
CA ARG A 20 -7.70 0.93 12.58
C ARG A 20 -7.20 2.00 13.55
N THR A 21 -7.27 3.27 13.19
CA THR A 21 -6.96 4.36 14.11
C THR A 21 -8.23 4.77 14.83
N LEU A 22 -8.40 4.22 16.04
CA LEU A 22 -9.59 4.45 16.87
C LEU A 22 -9.43 5.64 17.83
N SER A 23 -8.25 6.27 17.85
CA SER A 23 -7.98 7.52 18.55
C SER A 23 -8.51 8.72 17.76
N LEU A 24 -8.56 9.90 18.40
CA LEU A 24 -8.96 11.13 17.73
C LEU A 24 -7.98 11.48 16.60
N VAL A 25 -8.49 11.60 15.38
CA VAL A 25 -7.75 11.98 14.17
C VAL A 25 -8.45 13.11 13.45
N ARG A 26 -7.72 13.80 12.55
CA ARG A 26 -8.30 14.79 11.62
C ARG A 26 -8.27 14.18 10.22
N PRO A 27 -9.40 13.60 9.75
CA PRO A 27 -9.46 13.01 8.43
C PRO A 27 -9.07 14.02 7.36
N LYS A 28 -8.28 13.58 6.38
CA LYS A 28 -7.83 14.38 5.25
C LYS A 28 -8.04 13.59 3.97
N ASP A 29 -8.79 14.16 3.04
CA ASP A 29 -8.97 13.59 1.70
C ASP A 29 -7.72 13.84 0.87
N VAL A 30 -7.28 12.81 0.15
CA VAL A 30 -6.11 12.85 -0.74
C VAL A 30 -6.44 12.17 -2.05
N ASP A 31 -6.24 12.89 -3.15
CA ASP A 31 -6.40 12.37 -4.49
C ASP A 31 -5.15 11.58 -4.89
N CYS A 32 -5.36 10.40 -5.48
CA CYS A 32 -4.27 9.60 -6.02
C CYS A 32 -3.80 10.21 -7.35
N ASP A 33 -2.49 10.39 -7.50
CA ASP A 33 -1.95 10.84 -8.78
C ASP A 33 -2.31 9.86 -9.90
N PHE A 34 -2.68 10.41 -11.05
CA PHE A 34 -2.97 9.65 -12.28
C PHE A 34 -4.12 8.63 -12.17
N LEU A 35 -4.92 8.66 -11.11
CA LEU A 35 -6.13 7.83 -10.94
C LEU A 35 -7.28 8.70 -10.45
N ASP A 36 -8.51 8.44 -10.91
CA ASP A 36 -9.71 9.10 -10.37
C ASP A 36 -10.16 8.42 -9.06
N ILE A 37 -9.31 8.49 -8.03
CA ILE A 37 -9.51 7.86 -6.72
C ILE A 37 -9.09 8.83 -5.63
N THR A 38 -9.98 9.04 -4.66
CA THR A 38 -9.70 9.78 -3.42
C THR A 38 -9.69 8.79 -2.26
N TYR A 39 -8.66 8.85 -1.41
CA TYR A 39 -8.57 8.08 -0.17
C TYR A 39 -8.42 9.01 1.05
N VAL A 40 -8.60 8.47 2.25
CA VAL A 40 -8.57 9.24 3.50
C VAL A 40 -7.31 8.92 4.30
N GLN A 41 -6.61 9.95 4.76
CA GLN A 41 -5.51 9.88 5.71
C GLN A 41 -5.99 10.24 7.13
N CYS A 42 -5.25 9.79 8.14
CA CYS A 42 -5.50 10.15 9.54
C CYS A 42 -5.07 11.59 9.91
N GLY A 43 -4.37 12.30 9.02
CA GLY A 43 -3.82 13.62 9.31
C GLY A 43 -2.73 13.59 10.38
N LEU A 44 -1.93 12.51 10.41
CA LEU A 44 -0.86 12.27 11.38
C LEU A 44 0.49 12.33 10.65
N PRO A 45 1.28 13.41 10.83
CA PRO A 45 2.50 13.63 10.05
C PRO A 45 3.54 12.50 10.18
N GLU A 46 3.71 11.90 11.36
CA GLU A 46 4.66 10.80 11.51
C GLU A 46 4.22 9.56 10.73
N LEU A 47 2.92 9.26 10.71
CA LEU A 47 2.36 8.12 9.99
C LEU A 47 2.40 8.34 8.47
N GLU A 48 2.08 9.56 8.01
CA GLU A 48 2.21 9.95 6.60
C GLU A 48 3.64 9.75 6.12
N LYS A 49 4.61 10.26 6.89
CA LYS A 49 6.03 10.09 6.59
C LYS A 49 6.47 8.62 6.58
N GLU A 50 6.01 7.81 7.53
CA GLU A 50 6.35 6.39 7.57
C GLU A 50 5.81 5.65 6.34
N VAL A 51 4.57 5.91 5.95
CA VAL A 51 3.97 5.30 4.75
C VAL A 51 4.77 5.69 3.51
N ASP A 52 5.08 6.97 3.32
CA ASP A 52 5.86 7.46 2.18
C ASP A 52 7.23 6.78 2.11
N GLU A 53 7.99 6.76 3.22
CA GLU A 53 9.30 6.11 3.29
C GLU A 53 9.24 4.61 2.96
N LYS A 54 8.15 3.92 3.36
CA LYS A 54 7.96 2.50 3.06
C LYS A 54 7.57 2.24 1.61
N ILE A 55 6.78 3.13 1.01
CA ILE A 55 6.44 3.05 -0.42
C ILE A 55 7.68 3.32 -1.28
N ASP A 56 8.54 4.26 -0.91
CA ASP A 56 9.81 4.50 -1.59
C ASP A 56 10.73 3.27 -1.53
N GLN A 57 10.89 2.69 -0.34
CA GLN A 57 11.69 1.47 -0.16
C GLN A 57 11.13 0.28 -0.96
N PHE A 58 9.80 0.12 -0.95
CA PHE A 58 9.13 -0.92 -1.72
C PHE A 58 9.32 -0.73 -3.23
N SER A 59 9.14 0.50 -3.72
CA SER A 59 9.31 0.84 -5.14
C SER A 59 10.73 0.52 -5.60
N ALA A 60 11.74 0.94 -4.84
CA ALA A 60 13.14 0.62 -5.12
C ALA A 60 13.44 -0.89 -5.06
N TRP A 61 12.76 -1.65 -4.19
CA TRP A 61 12.90 -3.10 -4.13
C TRP A 61 12.30 -3.80 -5.36
N VAL A 62 11.11 -3.37 -5.79
CA VAL A 62 10.40 -3.93 -6.95
C VAL A 62 11.21 -3.75 -8.23
N GLU A 63 11.81 -2.58 -8.44
CA GLU A 63 12.68 -2.30 -9.58
C GLU A 63 13.89 -3.26 -9.66
N LYS A 64 14.47 -3.61 -8.52
CA LYS A 64 15.60 -4.55 -8.42
C LYS A 64 15.18 -6.01 -8.57
N HIS A 65 13.91 -6.31 -8.32
CA HIS A 65 13.39 -7.67 -8.26
C HIS A 65 12.13 -7.88 -9.12
N PRO A 66 12.18 -7.60 -10.44
CA PRO A 66 10.99 -7.57 -11.31
C PRO A 66 10.25 -8.91 -11.44
N ASN A 67 10.92 -10.02 -11.11
CA ASN A 67 10.37 -11.38 -11.18
C ASN A 67 9.96 -11.95 -9.81
N ARG A 68 10.06 -11.17 -8.73
CA ARG A 68 9.63 -11.61 -7.40
C ARG A 68 8.22 -11.13 -7.09
N ARG A 69 7.52 -11.90 -6.25
CA ARG A 69 6.21 -11.51 -5.73
C ARG A 69 6.34 -10.20 -4.95
N SER A 70 5.62 -9.17 -5.39
CA SER A 70 5.60 -7.86 -4.75
C SER A 70 4.48 -7.85 -3.71
N GLN A 71 4.83 -7.92 -2.42
CA GLN A 71 3.85 -7.96 -1.32
C GLN A 71 4.29 -7.03 -0.19
N ILE A 72 3.38 -6.18 0.27
CA ILE A 72 3.54 -5.40 1.51
C ILE A 72 2.74 -6.09 2.61
N CYS A 73 3.29 -6.20 3.81
CA CYS A 73 2.59 -6.69 4.98
C CYS A 73 2.47 -5.58 6.03
N LEU A 74 1.24 -5.18 6.34
CA LEU A 74 0.94 -4.29 7.47
C LEU A 74 0.45 -5.14 8.64
N SER A 75 1.16 -5.09 9.75
CA SER A 75 0.80 -5.84 10.96
C SER A 75 0.48 -4.90 12.11
N PHE A 76 -0.54 -5.23 12.90
CA PHE A 76 -0.84 -4.58 14.17
C PHE A 76 -0.57 -5.54 15.32
N PHE A 77 0.02 -5.03 16.41
CA PHE A 77 0.46 -5.86 17.53
C PHE A 77 0.42 -5.16 18.88
N ASP A 78 0.37 -5.97 19.93
CA ASP A 78 0.67 -5.56 21.30
C ASP A 78 2.07 -6.02 21.72
N GLU A 79 2.65 -5.29 22.67
CA GLU A 79 3.91 -5.65 23.30
C GLU A 79 3.65 -6.27 24.67
N LYS A 80 4.03 -7.54 24.83
CA LYS A 80 3.98 -8.21 26.13
C LYS A 80 5.34 -8.12 26.81
N HIS A 81 5.42 -7.30 27.86
CA HIS A 81 6.57 -7.29 28.76
C HIS A 81 6.52 -8.53 29.65
N ARG A 82 7.55 -9.38 29.58
CA ARG A 82 7.72 -10.48 30.54
C ARG A 82 8.25 -9.91 31.86
N HIS A 83 7.83 -10.50 32.98
CA HIS A 83 8.25 -10.05 34.32
C HIS A 83 9.79 -10.03 34.46
N PRO A 84 10.36 -9.11 35.26
CA PRO A 84 11.80 -8.90 35.41
C PRO A 84 12.61 -10.11 35.95
N GLY A 85 11.95 -11.21 36.33
CA GLY A 85 12.56 -12.36 37.00
C GLY A 85 13.04 -13.51 36.08
N TRP A 86 12.81 -13.43 34.77
CA TRP A 86 13.34 -14.39 33.80
C TRP A 86 14.41 -13.68 32.96
N PHE A 87 15.62 -14.25 32.90
CA PHE A 87 16.88 -13.68 32.35
C PHE A 87 16.89 -13.27 30.86
N VAL A 88 15.79 -12.75 30.32
CA VAL A 88 15.68 -12.26 28.94
C VAL A 88 14.69 -11.08 28.91
N ASN A 89 15.20 -9.85 28.85
CA ASN A 89 14.44 -8.64 28.54
C ASN A 89 14.01 -8.61 27.07
N LYS A 90 13.27 -9.63 26.60
CA LYS A 90 12.74 -9.66 25.25
C LYS A 90 11.26 -9.33 25.30
N THR A 91 10.93 -8.12 24.88
CA THR A 91 9.56 -7.73 24.55
C THR A 91 9.05 -8.64 23.44
N GLU A 92 7.95 -9.33 23.69
CA GLU A 92 7.31 -10.22 22.71
C GLU A 92 6.18 -9.45 22.01
N ARG A 93 6.22 -9.41 20.67
CA ARG A 93 5.13 -8.84 19.86
C ARG A 93 4.04 -9.88 19.66
N ILE A 94 2.81 -9.54 20.02
CA ILE A 94 1.62 -10.36 19.81
C ILE A 94 0.81 -9.72 18.70
N TYR A 95 0.91 -10.29 17.50
CA TYR A 95 0.19 -9.81 16.33
C TYR A 95 -1.27 -10.23 16.40
N TRP A 96 -2.17 -9.25 16.45
CA TRP A 96 -3.61 -9.48 16.49
C TRP A 96 -4.27 -9.25 15.13
N GLU A 97 -3.60 -8.59 14.18
CA GLU A 97 -4.09 -8.44 12.81
C GLU A 97 -2.95 -8.25 11.80
N GLN A 98 -3.09 -8.84 10.61
CA GLN A 98 -2.14 -8.70 9.52
C GLN A 98 -2.85 -8.57 8.17
N TRP A 99 -2.43 -7.58 7.38
CA TRP A 99 -2.91 -7.28 6.04
C TRP A 99 -1.81 -7.55 5.02
N PHE A 100 -2.05 -8.51 4.12
CA PHE A 100 -1.12 -8.88 3.05
C PHE A 100 -1.58 -8.26 1.73
N ILE A 101 -0.92 -7.17 1.33
CA ILE A 101 -1.23 -6.40 0.13
C ILE A 101 -0.35 -6.91 -1.01
N ASN A 102 -0.95 -7.65 -1.95
CA ASN A 102 -0.24 -8.20 -3.11
C ASN A 102 -0.37 -7.24 -4.28
N LEU A 103 0.77 -6.82 -4.84
CA LEU A 103 0.83 -5.88 -5.95
C LEU A 103 1.41 -6.60 -7.17
N GLN A 104 0.77 -6.42 -8.32
CA GLN A 104 1.29 -6.91 -9.59
C GLN A 104 1.86 -5.73 -10.37
N VAL A 105 3.19 -5.64 -10.43
CA VAL A 105 3.88 -4.55 -11.11
C VAL A 105 4.27 -5.00 -12.51
N MET A 106 3.80 -4.25 -13.52
CA MET A 106 4.12 -4.51 -14.92
C MET A 106 5.24 -3.57 -15.39
N PHE A 107 6.34 -4.15 -15.86
CA PHE A 107 7.43 -3.39 -16.47
C PHE A 107 7.18 -3.24 -17.97
N PRO A 108 7.24 -2.02 -18.54
CA PRO A 108 7.20 -1.83 -19.98
C PRO A 108 8.35 -2.63 -20.61
N LYS A 109 8.04 -3.44 -21.63
CA LYS A 109 9.08 -4.11 -22.41
C LYS A 109 9.95 -3.02 -23.04
N ARG A 110 11.26 -2.99 -22.73
CA ARG A 110 12.22 -2.15 -23.46
C ARG A 110 12.19 -2.58 -24.93
N TYR A 111 11.58 -1.76 -25.78
CA TYR A 111 11.53 -2.02 -27.22
C TYR A 111 12.96 -2.06 -27.76
N SER A 112 13.43 -3.24 -28.18
CA SER A 112 14.65 -3.35 -28.97
C SER A 112 14.38 -2.68 -30.32
N LYS A 113 15.12 -1.62 -30.63
CA LYS A 113 15.04 -0.89 -31.91
C LYS A 113 15.30 -1.87 -33.06
N SER A 114 14.25 -2.26 -33.78
CA SER A 114 14.39 -2.75 -35.15
C SER A 114 13.73 -1.72 -36.08
N ASN A 115 14.49 -1.31 -37.09
CA ASN A 115 14.15 -0.25 -38.02
C ASN A 115 12.96 -0.66 -38.89
N SER A 116 11.80 -0.02 -38.73
CA SER A 116 10.78 0.04 -39.78
C SER A 116 9.99 1.35 -39.70
N SER A 117 10.43 2.30 -40.51
CA SER A 117 9.82 3.61 -40.71
C SER A 117 8.66 3.47 -41.71
N LYS A 118 7.47 3.06 -41.24
CA LYS A 118 6.17 3.24 -41.92
C LYS A 118 5.04 2.80 -40.97
N GLY A 119 4.52 3.72 -40.15
CA GLY A 119 3.35 3.44 -39.29
C GLY A 119 3.16 4.29 -38.03
N LEU A 120 3.70 5.51 -37.95
CA LEU A 120 3.71 6.27 -36.68
C LEU A 120 2.31 6.69 -36.15
N THR A 121 1.32 6.90 -37.01
CA THR A 121 0.00 7.42 -36.59
C THR A 121 -0.89 6.36 -35.94
N ASN A 122 -0.96 5.14 -36.49
CA ASN A 122 -1.73 4.04 -35.91
C ASN A 122 -1.07 3.45 -34.64
N ILE A 123 0.26 3.46 -34.56
CA ILE A 123 0.99 2.98 -33.37
C ILE A 123 0.71 3.91 -32.17
N GLN A 124 0.65 5.22 -32.40
CA GLN A 124 0.43 6.19 -31.33
C GLN A 124 -1.02 6.17 -30.81
N ALA A 125 -2.02 6.03 -31.69
CA ALA A 125 -3.42 5.89 -31.29
C ALA A 125 -3.64 4.62 -30.44
N ASN A 126 -3.12 3.48 -30.90
CA ASN A 126 -3.24 2.21 -30.18
C ASN A 126 -2.52 2.23 -28.83
N ALA A 127 -1.36 2.88 -28.73
CA ALA A 127 -0.62 3.01 -27.47
C ALA A 127 -1.34 3.89 -26.44
N VAL A 128 -2.01 4.95 -26.89
CA VAL A 128 -2.83 5.83 -26.03
C VAL A 128 -4.07 5.08 -25.53
N GLU A 129 -4.78 4.38 -26.41
CA GLU A 129 -5.96 3.58 -26.05
C GLU A 129 -5.61 2.46 -25.07
N GLU A 130 -4.52 1.73 -25.31
CA GLU A 130 -4.05 0.67 -24.41
C GLU A 130 -3.65 1.22 -23.02
N THR A 131 -3.03 2.40 -22.97
CA THR A 131 -2.69 3.07 -21.70
C THR A 131 -3.95 3.49 -20.93
N SER A 132 -4.95 4.03 -21.63
CA SER A 132 -6.22 4.43 -21.01
C SER A 132 -6.98 3.22 -20.44
N THR A 133 -7.01 2.10 -21.17
CA THR A 133 -7.66 0.86 -20.74
C THR A 133 -6.96 0.28 -19.50
N ARG A 134 -5.61 0.26 -19.50
CA ARG A 134 -4.83 -0.18 -18.34
C ARG A 134 -5.08 0.69 -17.10
N ARG A 135 -5.16 2.01 -17.29
CA ARG A 135 -5.47 2.95 -16.22
C ARG A 135 -6.86 2.67 -15.63
N ALA A 136 -7.89 2.59 -16.47
CA ALA A 136 -9.25 2.31 -16.01
C ALA A 136 -9.37 0.96 -15.27
N ALA A 137 -8.66 -0.07 -15.75
CA ALA A 137 -8.61 -1.37 -15.07
C ALA A 137 -7.91 -1.29 -13.71
N LEU A 138 -6.81 -0.52 -13.61
CA LEU A 138 -6.14 -0.25 -12.34
C LEU A 138 -7.05 0.52 -11.38
N GLU A 139 -7.73 1.58 -11.85
CA GLU A 139 -8.68 2.36 -11.06
C GLU A 139 -9.79 1.47 -10.48
N ALA A 140 -10.42 0.64 -11.32
CA ALA A 140 -11.44 -0.31 -10.90
C ALA A 140 -10.90 -1.31 -9.87
N SER A 141 -9.70 -1.86 -10.09
CA SER A 141 -9.08 -2.82 -9.17
C SER A 141 -8.74 -2.18 -7.81
N ILE A 142 -8.27 -0.94 -7.79
CA ILE A 142 -7.95 -0.25 -6.53
C ILE A 142 -9.23 0.08 -5.78
N ASN A 143 -10.27 0.60 -6.45
CA ASN A 143 -11.57 0.85 -5.82
C ASN A 143 -12.15 -0.42 -5.17
N GLU A 144 -12.11 -1.55 -5.88
CA GLU A 144 -12.53 -2.84 -5.32
C GLU A 144 -11.74 -3.21 -4.05
N VAL A 145 -10.42 -3.03 -4.06
CA VAL A 145 -9.56 -3.27 -2.88
C VAL A 145 -9.93 -2.34 -1.73
N LEU A 146 -10.19 -1.05 -1.99
CA LEU A 146 -10.61 -0.10 -0.95
C LEU A 146 -11.95 -0.53 -0.31
N PHE A 147 -12.93 -0.94 -1.10
CA PHE A 147 -14.19 -1.48 -0.58
C PHE A 147 -14.01 -2.78 0.21
N GLN A 148 -13.11 -3.66 -0.23
CA GLN A 148 -12.78 -4.87 0.51
C GLN A 148 -12.16 -4.57 1.87
N ILE A 149 -11.30 -3.55 1.96
CA ILE A 149 -10.73 -3.10 3.24
C ILE A 149 -11.86 -2.65 4.17
N ILE A 150 -12.76 -1.77 3.70
CA ILE A 150 -13.90 -1.28 4.49
C ILE A 150 -14.74 -2.46 4.99
N LYS A 151 -15.06 -3.39 4.09
CA LYS A 151 -15.85 -4.59 4.42
C LYS A 151 -15.16 -5.44 5.49
N PHE A 152 -13.91 -5.84 5.26
CA PHE A 152 -13.18 -6.70 6.18
C PHE A 152 -12.89 -6.02 7.52
N ALA A 153 -12.61 -4.71 7.49
CA ALA A 153 -12.40 -3.92 8.68
C ALA A 153 -13.63 -3.88 9.59
N ASN A 154 -14.83 -3.86 8.99
CA ASN A 154 -16.11 -3.86 9.68
C ASN A 154 -16.56 -5.26 10.15
N GLU A 155 -16.33 -6.29 9.33
CA GLU A 155 -16.74 -7.68 9.62
C GLU A 155 -15.83 -8.36 10.64
N LYS A 156 -14.52 -8.05 10.64
CA LYS A 156 -13.53 -8.66 11.53
C LYS A 156 -13.04 -7.62 12.52
N LYS A 157 -13.69 -7.55 13.68
CA LYS A 157 -13.37 -6.57 14.74
C LYS A 157 -13.27 -7.16 16.14
N ASP A 158 -13.71 -8.41 16.35
CA ASP A 158 -13.74 -9.02 17.68
C ASP A 158 -12.35 -9.26 18.27
N HIS A 159 -11.32 -9.26 17.42
CA HIS A 159 -9.92 -9.41 17.81
C HIS A 159 -9.21 -8.09 18.12
N ILE A 160 -9.88 -6.94 17.91
CA ILE A 160 -9.27 -5.62 18.15
C ILE A 160 -9.11 -5.41 19.66
N PRO A 161 -7.91 -5.07 20.16
CA PRO A 161 -7.68 -4.85 21.58
C PRO A 161 -8.37 -3.58 22.09
N ALA A 162 -8.26 -3.32 23.39
CA ALA A 162 -8.78 -2.10 23.99
C ALA A 162 -8.21 -0.85 23.28
N ILE A 163 -9.07 0.15 23.08
CA ILE A 163 -8.72 1.38 22.36
C ILE A 163 -7.61 2.11 23.12
N PRO A 164 -6.44 2.37 22.51
CA PRO A 164 -5.37 3.12 23.12
C PRO A 164 -5.58 4.63 22.95
N ASP A 165 -4.88 5.44 23.75
CA ASP A 165 -4.82 6.91 23.59
C ASP A 165 -4.00 7.35 22.37
N ARG A 166 -3.39 6.40 21.66
CA ARG A 166 -2.52 6.58 20.49
C ARG A 166 -2.90 5.58 19.41
N ILE A 167 -2.33 5.72 18.22
CA ILE A 167 -2.44 4.69 17.17
C ILE A 167 -1.88 3.35 17.67
N PHE A 168 -2.47 2.24 17.23
CA PHE A 168 -1.97 0.91 17.59
C PHE A 168 -0.51 0.73 17.17
N ASN A 169 0.25 -0.08 17.93
CA ASN A 169 1.58 -0.45 17.49
C ASN A 169 1.47 -1.24 16.18
N HIS A 170 2.29 -0.88 15.22
CA HIS A 170 2.22 -1.43 13.88
C HIS A 170 3.60 -1.57 13.25
N GLU A 171 3.66 -2.34 12.18
CA GLU A 171 4.86 -2.51 11.38
C GLU A 171 4.47 -2.70 9.92
N ILE A 172 5.07 -1.91 9.04
CA ILE A 172 5.01 -2.10 7.58
C ILE A 172 6.28 -2.85 7.14
N MET A 173 6.09 -4.10 6.73
CA MET A 173 7.15 -4.94 6.18
C MET A 173 7.10 -4.95 4.66
N ILE A 174 8.26 -4.69 4.05
CA ILE A 174 8.52 -4.89 2.63
C ILE A 174 9.32 -6.19 2.43
N PRO A 175 9.30 -6.79 1.23
CA PRO A 175 10.12 -7.96 0.95
C PRO A 175 11.62 -7.64 1.06
N ARG A 176 12.43 -8.66 1.40
CA ARG A 176 13.89 -8.55 1.46
C ARG A 176 14.56 -8.89 0.14
#